data_AF-A0A953ED33-F1
#
_entry.id   AF-A0A953ED33-F1
#
_cell.length_a   1.000
_cell.length_b   1.000
_cell.length_c   1.000
_cell.angle_alpha   90.00
_cell.angle_beta   90.00
_cell.angle_gamma   90.00
#
_symmetry.space_group_name_H-M   'P 1'
#
loop_
_entity.id
_entity.type
_entity.pdbx_description
1 polymer ?
#
loop_
_entity_poly.entity_id
_entity_poly.type
_entity_poly.pdbx_seq_one_letter_code
_entity_poly.pdbx_strand_id
1 'polypeptide(L)'
;LPRGFVAQVLGPGRDAVVRAVPTDVELLHQEAASLVTRDALARVPVWTGHPCLLALGARDPNALPARQSTATLAFLGRVVAAALAR
;
A
#
# COMPACT_ATOMS: atom_id res chain seq x y z
N LEU A 1 9.63 -4.44 -11.10
CA LEU A 1 8.15 -4.55 -11.02
C LEU A 1 7.54 -4.05 -12.34
N PRO A 2 7.22 -4.96 -13.26
CA PRO A 2 5.80 -5.23 -13.61
C PRO A 2 5.55 -6.77 -13.79
N ARG A 3 4.33 -7.31 -13.91
CA ARG A 3 3.12 -6.80 -14.58
C ARG A 3 1.82 -7.30 -13.92
N GLY A 4 0.79 -6.50 -13.61
CA GLY A 4 0.56 -5.06 -13.73
C GLY A 4 0.62 -4.38 -12.35
N PHE A 5 1.35 -3.27 -12.27
CA PHE A 5 1.98 -2.74 -11.06
C PHE A 5 1.01 -2.23 -9.99
N VAL A 6 0.65 -3.07 -9.02
CA VAL A 6 -0.52 -2.83 -8.14
C VAL A 6 -1.79 -2.62 -8.99
N ALA A 7 -1.87 -3.41 -10.07
CA ALA A 7 -2.40 -3.13 -11.41
C ALA A 7 -3.38 -1.97 -11.45
N GLN A 8 -2.90 -0.89 -12.08
CA GLN A 8 -3.57 0.40 -12.13
C GLN A 8 -3.40 1.22 -10.84
N VAL A 9 -2.42 0.93 -9.98
CA VAL A 9 -2.24 1.65 -8.70
C VAL A 9 -3.59 1.76 -7.98
N LEU A 10 -4.21 0.61 -7.67
CA LEU A 10 -5.47 0.44 -6.93
C LEU A 10 -6.78 0.30 -7.72
N GLY A 11 -6.78 0.23 -9.05
CA GLY A 11 -8.03 -0.07 -9.78
C GLY A 11 -9.13 1.01 -9.66
N PRO A 12 -10.29 0.86 -10.34
CA PRO A 12 -11.31 1.89 -10.35
C PRO A 12 -11.88 2.15 -8.95
N GLY A 13 -11.73 3.39 -8.46
CA GLY A 13 -12.39 3.88 -7.26
C GLY A 13 -11.82 3.40 -5.92
N ARG A 14 -10.61 2.84 -5.88
CA ARG A 14 -9.98 2.46 -4.60
C ARG A 14 -8.73 3.29 -4.32
N ASP A 15 -8.62 3.73 -3.07
CA ASP A 15 -7.46 4.45 -2.54
C ASP A 15 -6.56 3.56 -1.67
N ALA A 16 -7.03 2.37 -1.28
CA ALA A 16 -6.25 1.42 -0.51
C ALA A 16 -6.71 -0.04 -0.76
N VAL A 17 -5.82 -0.98 -0.47
CA VAL A 17 -6.09 -2.43 -0.50
C VAL A 17 -5.29 -3.13 0.60
N VAL A 18 -5.89 -4.14 1.22
CA VAL A 18 -5.21 -5.06 2.13
C VAL A 18 -5.08 -6.41 1.42
N ARG A 19 -3.87 -6.97 1.37
CA ARG A 19 -3.57 -8.25 0.71
C ARG A 19 -3.24 -9.29 1.77
N ALA A 20 -4.00 -10.39 1.76
CA ALA A 20 -3.78 -11.53 2.65
C ALA A 20 -2.59 -12.39 2.20
N VAL A 21 -2.32 -12.44 0.89
CA VAL A 21 -1.21 -13.17 0.28
C VAL A 21 -0.52 -12.23 -0.71
N PRO A 22 0.46 -11.43 -0.26
CA PRO A 22 1.14 -10.48 -1.12
C PRO A 22 2.17 -11.17 -2.03
N THR A 23 2.14 -10.86 -3.33
CA THR A 23 3.00 -11.48 -4.36
C THR A 23 4.29 -10.72 -4.64
N ASP A 24 4.33 -9.43 -4.32
CA ASP A 24 5.43 -8.51 -4.67
C ASP A 24 6.24 -8.06 -3.45
N VAL A 25 6.26 -8.86 -2.38
CA VAL A 25 6.81 -8.46 -1.06
C VAL A 25 8.27 -8.10 -1.09
N GLU A 26 9.10 -8.82 -1.84
CA GLU A 26 10.53 -8.54 -1.98
C GLU A 26 10.75 -7.14 -2.55
N LEU A 27 9.90 -6.72 -3.49
CA LEU A 27 10.04 -5.42 -4.14
C LEU A 27 9.45 -4.28 -3.31
N LEU A 28 8.37 -4.52 -2.55
CA LEU A 28 7.68 -3.50 -1.77
C LEU A 28 8.23 -3.33 -0.35
N HIS A 29 8.84 -4.36 0.22
CA HIS A 29 9.30 -4.38 1.60
C HIS A 29 10.79 -4.68 1.76
N GLN A 30 11.50 -5.02 0.67
CA GLN A 30 12.96 -5.21 0.65
C GLN A 30 13.45 -6.11 1.79
N GLU A 31 14.31 -5.63 2.67
CA GLU A 31 14.91 -6.40 3.77
C GLU A 31 13.86 -6.95 4.74
N ALA A 32 12.68 -6.33 4.82
CA ALA A 32 11.58 -6.78 5.66
C ALA A 32 10.70 -7.85 5.00
N ALA A 33 10.90 -8.18 3.71
CA ALA A 33 9.99 -9.01 2.93
C ALA A 33 9.73 -10.38 3.57
N SER A 34 10.75 -11.03 4.13
CA SER A 34 10.64 -12.34 4.80
C SER A 34 9.78 -12.32 6.07
N LEU A 35 9.54 -11.14 6.63
CA LEU A 35 8.76 -10.94 7.84
C LEU A 35 7.30 -10.59 7.54
N VAL A 36 6.97 -10.26 6.29
CA VAL A 36 5.65 -9.80 5.89
C VAL A 36 4.76 -10.99 5.59
N THR A 37 3.77 -11.23 6.46
CA THR A 37 2.73 -12.24 6.23
C THR A 37 1.50 -11.64 5.55
N ARG A 38 1.26 -10.34 5.76
CA ARG A 38 0.21 -9.55 5.10
C ARG A 38 0.70 -8.16 4.83
N ASP A 39 0.15 -7.53 3.80
CA ASP A 39 0.43 -6.12 3.57
C ASP A 39 -0.82 -5.31 3.22
N ALA A 40 -0.60 -4.01 3.26
CA ALA A 40 -1.55 -3.00 2.87
C ALA A 40 -0.86 -1.99 1.97
N LEU A 41 -1.54 -1.61 0.89
CA LEU A 41 -1.07 -0.59 -0.04
C LEU A 41 -2.09 0.55 -0.07
N ALA A 42 -1.60 1.80 -0.08
CA ALA A 42 -2.43 2.99 -0.18
C ALA A 42 -1.88 3.96 -1.24
N ARG A 43 -2.78 4.64 -1.96
CA ARG A 43 -2.42 5.69 -2.92
C ARG A 43 -1.89 6.87 -2.16
N VAL A 44 -0.77 7.43 -2.61
CA VAL A 44 -0.35 8.75 -2.18
C VAL A 44 -0.61 9.70 -3.36
N PRO A 45 -1.69 10.51 -3.34
CA PRO A 45 -2.08 11.37 -4.45
C PRO A 45 -1.18 12.63 -4.54
N VAL A 46 0.12 12.41 -4.73
CA VAL A 46 1.12 13.43 -4.97
C VAL A 46 1.81 13.15 -6.30
N TRP A 47 1.98 14.17 -7.13
CA TRP A 47 2.70 14.02 -8.38
C TRP A 47 4.19 14.29 -8.18
N THR A 48 5.01 13.27 -8.35
CA THR A 48 6.49 13.33 -8.24
C THR A 48 7.17 12.96 -9.55
N GLY A 49 6.45 13.04 -10.68
CA GLY A 49 6.85 12.48 -11.98
C GLY A 49 6.51 11.00 -12.16
N HIS A 50 6.18 10.29 -11.07
CA HIS A 50 5.78 8.88 -11.07
C HIS A 50 4.63 8.65 -10.07
N PRO A 51 3.76 7.64 -10.29
CA PRO A 51 2.76 7.25 -9.29
C PRO A 51 3.40 6.84 -7.96
N CYS A 52 2.83 7.31 -6.85
CA CYS A 52 3.34 7.05 -5.50
C CYS A 52 2.38 6.17 -4.69
N LEU A 53 2.97 5.23 -3.94
CA LEU A 53 2.27 4.28 -3.08
C LEU A 53 2.94 4.24 -1.71
N LEU A 54 2.12 4.11 -0.67
CA LEU A 54 2.54 3.73 0.67
C LEU A 54 2.32 2.22 0.83
N ALA A 55 3.36 1.49 1.23
CA ALA A 55 3.28 0.06 1.53
C ALA A 55 3.51 -0.18 3.03
N LEU A 56 2.64 -0.96 3.66
CA LEU A 56 2.72 -1.31 5.06
C LEU A 56 2.63 -2.83 5.22
N GLY A 57 3.69 -3.43 5.73
CA GLY A 57 3.78 -4.87 5.97
C GLY A 57 3.50 -5.21 7.44
N ALA A 58 2.83 -6.34 7.68
CA ALA A 58 2.55 -6.86 9.00
C ALA A 58 3.10 -8.28 9.15
N ARG A 59 3.65 -8.58 10.34
CA ARG A 59 4.11 -9.93 10.72
C ARG A 59 2.97 -10.80 11.23
N ASP A 60 2.06 -10.20 11.99
CA ASP A 60 0.86 -10.86 12.50
C ASP A 60 -0.25 -10.83 11.43
N PRO A 61 -0.80 -11.99 11.01
CA PRO A 61 -1.88 -12.06 10.04
C PRO A 61 -3.19 -11.38 10.49
N ASN A 62 -3.32 -11.02 11.76
CA ASN A 62 -4.48 -10.32 12.33
C ASN A 62 -4.29 -8.80 12.47
N ALA A 63 -3.07 -8.29 12.30
CA ALA A 63 -2.78 -6.86 12.48
C ALA A 63 -3.34 -5.95 11.36
N LEU A 64 -3.73 -6.53 10.22
CA LEU A 64 -4.34 -5.80 9.09
C LEU A 64 -5.72 -6.38 8.72
N PRO A 65 -6.77 -6.09 9.52
CA PRO A 65 -8.13 -6.49 9.18
C PRO A 65 -8.65 -5.71 7.97
N ALA A 66 -8.95 -6.41 6.87
CA ALA A 66 -9.22 -5.80 5.56
C ALA A 66 -10.37 -4.77 5.56
N ARG A 67 -11.50 -5.08 6.23
CA ARG A 67 -12.68 -4.19 6.22
C ARG A 67 -12.49 -2.91 7.03
N GLN A 68 -11.74 -2.99 8.12
CA GLN A 68 -11.57 -1.87 9.07
C GLN A 68 -10.39 -0.97 8.65
N SER A 69 -9.35 -1.55 8.04
CA SER A 69 -8.10 -0.83 7.78
C SER A 69 -8.14 0.02 6.51
N THR A 70 -8.95 -0.36 5.51
CA THR A 70 -8.89 0.25 4.17
C THR A 70 -9.19 1.76 4.18
N ALA A 71 -10.19 2.22 4.94
CA ALA A 71 -10.52 3.65 5.03
C ALA A 71 -9.41 4.45 5.73
N THR A 72 -8.87 3.92 6.82
CA THR A 72 -7.75 4.51 7.56
C THR A 72 -6.49 4.61 6.69
N LEU A 73 -6.20 3.58 5.90
CA LEU A 73 -5.08 3.55 4.96
C LEU A 73 -5.25 4.58 3.84
N ALA A 74 -6.46 4.70 3.27
CA ALA A 74 -6.76 5.72 2.27
C ALA A 74 -6.60 7.15 2.82
N PHE A 75 -7.07 7.39 4.05
CA PHE A 75 -6.86 8.65 4.75
C PHE A 75 -5.36 8.92 4.97
N LEU A 76 -4.61 7.94 5.46
CA LEU A 76 -3.18 8.05 5.66
C LEU A 76 -2.45 8.42 4.36
N GLY A 77 -2.79 7.78 3.24
CA GLY A 77 -2.25 8.12 1.92
C GLY A 77 -2.45 9.60 1.55
N ARG A 78 -3.64 10.15 1.81
CA ARG A 78 -3.92 11.59 1.60
C ARG A 78 -3.14 12.50 2.54
N VAL A 79 -3.00 12.12 3.81
CA VAL A 79 -2.21 12.89 4.79
C VAL A 79 -0.75 12.94 4.40
N VAL A 80 -0.18 11.81 3.94
CA VAL A 80 1.19 11.75 3.43
C VAL A 80 1.36 12.65 2.21
N ALA A 81 0.42 12.62 1.27
CA ALA A 81 0.47 13.52 0.10
C ALA A 81 0.46 15.00 0.51
N ALA A 82 -0.40 15.38 1.46
CA ALA A 82 -0.45 16.74 1.99
C ALA A 82 0.84 17.15 2.71
N ALA A 83 1.49 16.21 3.43
CA ALA A 83 2.76 16.46 4.09
C ALA A 83 3.92 16.63 3.10
N LEU A 84 3.93 15.87 1.99
CA LEU A 84 4.96 15.94 0.95
C LEU A 84 4.84 17.18 0.05
N ALA A 85 3.67 17.83 0.00
CA ALA A 85 3.44 19.03 -0.79
C ALA A 85 3.92 20.33 -0.11
N ARG A 86 4.56 20.21 1.06
CA ARG A 86 5.08 21.33 1.87
C ARG A 86 6.58 21.45 1.72
#